data_AF-A0A2U3EEL8-F1
#
_entry.id   AF-A0A2U3EEL8-F1
#
_cell.length_a   1.000
_cell.length_b   1.000
_cell.length_c   1.000
_cell.angle_alpha   90.00
_cell.angle_beta   90.00
_cell.angle_gamma   90.00
#
_symmetry.space_group_name_H-M   'P 1'
#
loop_
_entity.id
_entity.type
_entity.pdbx_description
1 polymer ?
#
loop_
_entity_poly.entity_id
_entity_poly.type
_entity_poly.pdbx_seq_one_letter_code
_entity_poly.pdbx_strand_id
1 'polypeptide(L)'
;MVKPLTFKGDKKPKKRKRDKPAAGFDDDDEGAAGPAAKQLQRSRGDDNGDGTETAADDTWVSAEAVSDVVGPVMIVLPTDKPSALACDPSGKVFAMPVENTVDDNPATAEPHDVRQVWVANKIAGTENYRFKGHHGRFLACDKIGHLSATSEAVSPLECFSLIATADTPGTFQVQTLRDTLLTVKPSTSAKAGAPPAEVRGDAETITFYTTFRIRMQARFKPKLRASKEEKALAKISRRELEEAAGRKLTEDEIKMLKRARREGDYHEKLLDIKVKGKHDKFA
;
A
#
# COMPACT_ATOMS: atom_id res chain seq x y z
N MET A 1 48.69 21.75 12.49
CA MET A 1 49.13 20.71 11.53
C MET A 1 48.28 20.87 10.27
N VAL A 2 48.86 21.41 9.20
CA VAL A 2 48.11 21.91 8.02
C VAL A 2 47.80 20.74 7.07
N LYS A 3 46.54 20.60 6.65
CA LYS A 3 46.13 19.58 5.67
C LYS A 3 46.65 19.97 4.28
N PRO A 4 47.28 19.05 3.52
CA PRO A 4 47.80 19.35 2.20
C PRO A 4 46.68 19.59 1.17
N LEU A 5 46.90 20.56 0.28
CA LEU A 5 45.98 20.95 -0.79
C LEU A 5 46.03 19.91 -1.93
N THR A 6 44.90 19.29 -2.25
CA THR A 6 44.78 18.33 -3.37
C THR A 6 44.36 19.06 -4.64
N PHE A 7 45.07 18.86 -5.75
CA PHE A 7 44.76 19.48 -7.04
C PHE A 7 43.82 18.61 -7.88
N LYS A 8 43.04 19.26 -8.75
CA LYS A 8 42.13 18.60 -9.70
C LYS A 8 42.95 17.77 -10.71
N GLY A 9 42.94 16.45 -10.54
CA GLY A 9 43.60 15.50 -11.46
C GLY A 9 44.09 14.21 -10.80
N ASP A 10 44.23 14.17 -9.47
CA ASP A 10 44.81 13.02 -8.79
C ASP A 10 43.84 11.82 -8.67
N LYS A 11 44.24 10.68 -9.25
CA LYS A 11 43.51 9.40 -9.23
C LYS A 11 43.66 8.69 -7.88
N LYS A 12 42.52 8.29 -7.30
CA LYS A 12 42.47 7.51 -6.04
C LYS A 12 43.09 6.10 -6.20
N PRO A 13 43.98 5.65 -5.28
CA PRO A 13 44.50 4.30 -5.30
C PRO A 13 43.44 3.27 -4.88
N LYS A 14 43.37 2.15 -5.63
CA LYS A 14 42.43 1.03 -5.43
C LYS A 14 43.23 -0.22 -5.07
N LYS A 15 42.74 -1.00 -4.07
CA LYS A 15 42.83 -2.47 -3.87
C LYS A 15 42.76 -2.80 -2.35
N ARG A 16 42.29 -3.95 -1.84
CA ARG A 16 42.18 -5.30 -2.41
C ARG A 16 41.27 -6.21 -1.55
N LYS A 17 40.68 -7.24 -2.19
CA LYS A 17 39.90 -8.36 -1.65
C LYS A 17 40.84 -9.45 -1.07
N ARG A 18 40.46 -10.14 0.01
CA ARG A 18 41.20 -11.31 0.55
C ARG A 18 40.21 -12.45 0.85
N ASP A 19 40.57 -13.65 0.40
CA ASP A 19 39.81 -14.91 0.50
C ASP A 19 39.93 -15.58 1.89
N LYS A 20 38.91 -16.38 2.24
CA LYS A 20 38.82 -17.26 3.43
C LYS A 20 39.70 -18.51 3.29
N PRO A 21 39.97 -19.21 4.42
CA PRO A 21 39.56 -20.62 4.50
C PRO A 21 38.90 -21.01 5.84
N ALA A 22 38.44 -22.26 5.89
CA ALA A 22 37.38 -22.84 6.72
C ALA A 22 37.83 -23.55 8.01
N ALA A 23 36.92 -23.68 8.99
CA ALA A 23 36.50 -24.94 9.65
C ALA A 23 35.84 -24.69 11.04
N GLY A 24 34.72 -25.38 11.33
CA GLY A 24 34.41 -25.93 12.67
C GLY A 24 33.43 -25.22 13.62
N PHE A 25 32.15 -25.65 13.56
CA PHE A 25 31.15 -25.97 14.62
C PHE A 25 30.97 -25.20 15.96
N ASP A 26 29.68 -24.91 16.24
CA ASP A 26 28.90 -24.80 17.51
C ASP A 26 29.36 -23.79 18.60
N ASP A 27 28.53 -23.05 19.35
CA ASP A 27 27.07 -22.96 19.57
C ASP A 27 26.74 -21.59 20.22
N ASP A 28 25.48 -21.15 20.11
CA ASP A 28 24.68 -20.21 20.94
C ASP A 28 25.25 -18.87 21.51
N ASP A 29 24.68 -17.72 21.12
CA ASP A 29 23.59 -17.04 21.88
C ASP A 29 23.24 -15.61 21.34
N GLU A 30 21.96 -15.31 21.49
CA GLU A 30 21.04 -14.21 21.18
C GLU A 30 21.47 -12.78 20.75
N GLY A 31 20.65 -12.24 19.81
CA GLY A 31 20.57 -10.81 19.47
C GLY A 31 19.41 -10.51 18.51
N ALA A 32 18.19 -10.44 19.05
CA ALA A 32 16.91 -10.32 18.36
C ALA A 32 16.77 -9.12 17.38
N ALA A 33 16.33 -9.39 16.14
CA ALA A 33 15.73 -8.40 15.24
C ALA A 33 14.50 -9.01 14.54
N GLY A 34 13.34 -8.39 14.75
CA GLY A 34 12.00 -8.90 14.45
C GLY A 34 11.62 -9.07 12.95
N PRO A 35 10.45 -9.67 12.69
CA PRO A 35 10.14 -10.36 11.42
C PRO A 35 9.70 -9.46 10.25
N ALA A 36 9.67 -8.13 10.41
CA ALA A 36 9.06 -7.23 9.42
C ALA A 36 9.90 -6.96 8.17
N ALA A 37 11.21 -7.22 8.22
CA ALA A 37 12.13 -6.88 7.12
C ALA A 37 12.26 -7.96 6.03
N LYS A 38 11.75 -9.19 6.27
CA LYS A 38 11.94 -10.33 5.35
C LYS A 38 10.90 -10.45 4.23
N GLN A 39 9.85 -9.64 4.23
CA GLN A 39 8.73 -9.82 3.31
C GLN A 39 8.88 -9.08 1.96
N LEU A 40 9.89 -8.23 1.80
CA LEU A 40 10.09 -7.40 0.60
C LEU A 40 11.13 -7.93 -0.41
N GLN A 41 11.77 -9.07 -0.16
CA GLN A 41 12.90 -9.55 -1.00
C GLN A 41 12.75 -10.94 -1.64
N ARG A 42 11.63 -11.66 -1.48
CA ARG A 42 11.48 -13.02 -2.06
C ARG A 42 10.81 -13.10 -3.44
N SER A 43 10.61 -12.00 -4.16
CA SER A 43 9.93 -12.01 -5.47
C SER A 43 10.83 -11.61 -6.64
N ARG A 44 12.07 -12.11 -6.68
CA ARG A 44 12.88 -12.18 -7.91
C ARG A 44 13.69 -13.46 -7.94
N GLY A 45 13.20 -14.42 -8.72
CA GLY A 45 13.91 -15.65 -9.07
C GLY A 45 13.10 -16.92 -8.79
N ASP A 46 12.19 -17.27 -9.70
CA ASP A 46 12.32 -18.54 -10.44
C ASP A 46 11.43 -18.48 -11.68
N ASP A 47 12.07 -18.59 -12.85
CA ASP A 47 11.45 -18.60 -14.17
C ASP A 47 11.27 -20.07 -14.56
N ASN A 48 10.04 -20.57 -14.51
CA ASN A 48 9.56 -21.63 -15.40
C ASN A 48 8.04 -21.90 -15.20
N GLY A 49 7.26 -21.48 -16.19
CA GLY A 49 6.08 -22.20 -16.69
C GLY A 49 4.80 -22.21 -15.85
N ASP A 50 3.94 -21.20 -15.99
CA ASP A 50 2.57 -21.32 -16.54
C ASP A 50 1.83 -19.99 -16.36
N GLY A 51 1.36 -19.41 -17.48
CA GLY A 51 0.85 -18.06 -17.55
C GLY A 51 -0.52 -17.88 -16.89
N THR A 52 -0.55 -17.24 -15.72
CA THR A 52 -1.55 -16.20 -15.44
C THR A 52 -0.88 -15.12 -14.60
N GLU A 53 -0.53 -14.02 -15.26
CA GLU A 53 -0.04 -12.80 -14.62
C GLU A 53 -0.99 -12.39 -13.50
N THR A 54 -0.58 -12.55 -12.24
CA THR A 54 -1.03 -11.64 -11.18
C THR A 54 -0.37 -10.29 -11.43
N ALA A 55 -0.81 -9.59 -12.48
CA ALA A 55 -0.52 -8.18 -12.62
C ALA A 55 -0.97 -7.52 -11.31
N ALA A 56 -0.05 -6.87 -10.62
CA ALA A 56 -0.37 -6.08 -9.46
C ALA A 56 -1.38 -5.02 -9.92
N ASP A 57 -2.61 -5.10 -9.40
CA ASP A 57 -3.65 -4.12 -9.69
C ASP A 57 -3.31 -2.82 -8.96
N ASP A 58 -2.60 -1.95 -9.68
CA ASP A 58 -2.12 -0.64 -9.20
C ASP A 58 -3.11 0.49 -9.53
N THR A 59 -4.37 0.15 -9.86
CA THR A 59 -5.45 1.13 -10.06
C THR A 59 -5.86 1.84 -8.76
N TRP A 60 -6.44 3.04 -8.88
CA TRP A 60 -6.83 3.86 -7.73
C TRP A 60 -8.34 4.00 -7.60
N VAL A 61 -8.84 3.81 -6.38
CA VAL A 61 -10.27 3.91 -6.03
C VAL A 61 -10.46 4.83 -4.83
N SER A 62 -11.68 5.34 -4.64
CA SER A 62 -11.99 6.15 -3.46
C SER A 62 -12.25 5.24 -2.25
N ALA A 63 -11.73 5.66 -1.09
CA ALA A 63 -12.15 5.10 0.18
C ALA A 63 -13.62 5.48 0.43
N GLU A 64 -14.45 4.51 0.83
CA GLU A 64 -15.87 4.72 1.16
C GLU A 64 -16.10 4.69 2.67
N ALA A 65 -15.28 3.93 3.39
CA ALA A 65 -15.28 3.85 4.85
C ALA A 65 -13.89 4.14 5.43
N VAL A 66 -13.84 4.54 6.70
CA VAL A 66 -12.58 4.76 7.42
C VAL A 66 -11.71 3.49 7.45
N SER A 67 -12.34 2.31 7.51
CA SER A 67 -11.67 1.01 7.43
C SER A 67 -10.97 0.74 6.09
N ASP A 68 -11.34 1.46 5.02
CA ASP A 68 -10.69 1.32 3.71
C ASP A 68 -9.32 2.01 3.68
N VAL A 69 -9.04 2.94 4.60
CA VAL A 69 -7.84 3.78 4.57
C VAL A 69 -6.61 3.00 5.06
N VAL A 70 -6.10 2.10 4.22
CA VAL A 70 -4.96 1.22 4.52
C VAL A 70 -4.03 1.06 3.32
N GLY A 71 -2.73 1.00 3.57
CA GLY A 71 -1.72 0.86 2.53
C GLY A 71 -1.45 2.19 1.81
N PRO A 72 -0.98 2.17 0.55
CA PRO A 72 -0.75 3.37 -0.24
C PRO A 72 -2.04 4.15 -0.51
N VAL A 73 -2.04 5.41 -0.10
CA VAL A 73 -3.14 6.37 -0.25
C VAL A 73 -2.62 7.71 -0.78
N MET A 74 -3.54 8.49 -1.34
CA MET A 74 -3.34 9.87 -1.77
C MET A 74 -4.44 10.71 -1.14
N ILE A 75 -4.06 11.80 -0.47
CA ILE A 75 -4.98 12.71 0.21
C ILE A 75 -5.23 13.89 -0.72
N VAL A 76 -6.39 13.91 -1.38
CA VAL A 76 -6.80 14.94 -2.31
C VAL A 76 -7.41 16.11 -1.53
N LEU A 77 -6.89 17.29 -1.81
CA LEU A 77 -7.20 18.55 -1.14
C LEU A 77 -8.43 19.22 -1.77
N PRO A 78 -9.31 19.87 -0.99
CA PRO A 78 -10.45 20.63 -1.48
C PRO A 78 -10.02 21.99 -2.08
N THR A 79 -9.38 21.95 -3.24
CA THR A 79 -8.90 23.12 -4.00
C THR A 79 -9.61 23.24 -5.34
N ASP A 80 -9.70 24.47 -5.89
CA ASP A 80 -10.39 24.73 -7.16
C ASP A 80 -9.88 23.87 -8.32
N LYS A 81 -8.55 23.75 -8.42
CA LYS A 81 -7.90 22.72 -9.25
C LYS A 81 -7.50 21.56 -8.35
N PRO A 82 -7.74 20.29 -8.73
CA PRO A 82 -7.34 19.15 -7.92
C PRO A 82 -5.86 19.23 -7.51
N SER A 83 -5.62 19.20 -6.20
CA SER A 83 -4.28 19.12 -5.62
C SER A 83 -4.25 18.04 -4.55
N ALA A 84 -3.07 17.57 -4.19
CA ALA A 84 -2.87 16.53 -3.19
C ALA A 84 -1.86 16.96 -2.14
N LEU A 85 -2.03 16.42 -0.94
CA LEU A 85 -1.06 16.56 0.14
C LEU A 85 0.22 15.84 -0.27
N ALA A 86 1.32 16.59 -0.40
CA ALA A 86 2.60 16.05 -0.77
C ALA A 86 3.67 16.40 0.26
N CYS A 87 4.78 15.66 0.25
CA CYS A 87 5.96 16.00 1.02
C CYS A 87 7.23 15.88 0.18
N ASP A 88 8.21 16.74 0.45
CA ASP A 88 9.54 16.62 -0.16
C ASP A 88 10.47 15.76 0.71
N PRO A 89 11.68 15.39 0.22
CA PRO A 89 12.64 14.62 0.99
C PRO A 89 13.15 15.30 2.27
N SER A 90 13.01 16.64 2.38
CA SER A 90 13.35 17.37 3.60
C SER A 90 12.28 17.23 4.69
N GLY A 91 11.08 16.77 4.32
CA GLY A 91 9.93 16.65 5.19
C GLY A 91 9.02 17.88 5.17
N LYS A 92 9.19 18.81 4.22
CA LYS A 92 8.25 19.91 4.05
C LYS A 92 6.97 19.38 3.42
N VAL A 93 5.82 19.71 4.01
CA VAL A 93 4.49 19.35 3.51
C VAL A 93 3.90 20.52 2.73
N PHE A 94 3.27 20.25 1.59
CA PHE A 94 2.70 21.26 0.71
C PHE A 94 1.59 20.69 -0.18
N ALA A 95 0.75 21.57 -0.74
CA ALA A 95 -0.21 21.20 -1.78
C ALA A 95 0.49 21.09 -3.15
N MET A 96 0.38 19.93 -3.79
CA MET A 96 0.89 19.69 -5.14
C MET A 96 -0.28 19.51 -6.12
N PRO A 97 -0.35 20.25 -7.23
CA PRO A 97 -1.37 20.02 -8.26
C PRO A 97 -1.39 18.55 -8.72
N VAL A 98 -2.57 18.03 -9.07
CA VAL A 98 -2.74 16.68 -9.64
C VAL A 98 -2.95 16.81 -11.16
N GLU A 99 -2.08 16.18 -11.94
CA GLU A 99 -2.17 16.20 -13.40
C GLU A 99 -3.04 15.06 -13.94
N ASN A 100 -2.99 13.89 -13.30
CA ASN A 100 -3.77 12.73 -13.72
C ASN A 100 -5.16 12.75 -13.09
N THR A 101 -6.08 13.48 -13.71
CA THR A 101 -7.51 13.52 -13.40
C THR A 101 -8.33 13.48 -14.68
N VAL A 102 -9.56 12.97 -14.60
CA VAL A 102 -10.54 13.01 -15.70
C VAL A 102 -11.48 14.18 -15.47
N ASP A 103 -11.56 15.12 -16.41
CA ASP A 103 -12.43 16.31 -16.37
C ASP A 103 -12.29 17.14 -15.08
N ASP A 104 -11.06 17.29 -14.57
CA ASP A 104 -10.76 17.96 -13.29
C ASP A 104 -11.52 17.38 -12.07
N ASN A 105 -12.01 16.14 -12.17
CA ASN A 105 -12.77 15.49 -11.11
C ASN A 105 -11.83 14.94 -10.02
N PRO A 106 -11.89 15.42 -8.77
CA PRO A 106 -11.04 14.92 -7.68
C PRO A 106 -11.32 13.44 -7.33
N ALA A 107 -12.48 12.90 -7.71
CA ALA A 107 -12.82 11.49 -7.51
C ALA A 107 -12.17 10.54 -8.52
N THR A 108 -11.54 11.05 -9.59
CA THR A 108 -10.76 10.24 -10.56
C THR A 108 -9.26 10.46 -10.42
N ALA A 109 -8.84 11.27 -9.44
CA ALA A 109 -7.45 11.60 -9.21
C ALA A 109 -6.59 10.36 -8.94
N GLU A 110 -5.45 10.30 -9.63
CA GLU A 110 -4.38 9.33 -9.43
C GLU A 110 -3.04 10.04 -9.23
N PRO A 111 -2.15 9.49 -8.40
CA PRO A 111 -0.86 10.12 -8.17
C PRO A 111 0.04 9.98 -9.41
N HIS A 112 0.68 11.07 -9.79
CA HIS A 112 1.68 11.11 -10.87
C HIS A 112 3.10 11.36 -10.34
N ASP A 113 3.23 11.70 -9.06
CA ASP A 113 4.50 11.88 -8.36
C ASP A 113 4.47 11.10 -7.04
N VAL A 114 5.56 10.40 -6.72
CA VAL A 114 5.70 9.61 -5.49
C VAL A 114 5.52 10.47 -4.22
N ARG A 115 5.80 11.77 -4.30
CA ARG A 115 5.64 12.73 -3.20
C ARG A 115 4.19 12.90 -2.76
N GLN A 116 3.22 12.56 -3.62
CA GLN A 116 1.77 12.63 -3.34
C GLN A 116 1.26 11.37 -2.60
N VAL A 117 2.09 10.32 -2.51
CA VAL A 117 1.70 9.03 -1.96
C VAL A 117 2.13 8.92 -0.50
N TRP A 118 1.19 8.50 0.32
CA TRP A 118 1.37 8.21 1.74
C TRP A 118 1.00 6.75 2.01
N VAL A 119 1.69 6.10 2.94
CA VAL A 119 1.30 4.78 3.43
C VAL A 119 0.50 4.96 4.71
N ALA A 120 -0.82 4.76 4.63
CA ALA A 120 -1.74 4.81 5.74
C ALA A 120 -1.74 3.48 6.52
N ASN A 121 -1.69 3.58 7.84
CA ASN A 121 -1.86 2.44 8.73
C ASN A 121 -2.63 2.84 9.99
N LYS A 122 -3.62 2.03 10.38
CA LYS A 122 -4.26 2.14 11.69
C LYS A 122 -3.29 1.71 12.80
N ILE A 123 -3.32 2.40 13.93
CA ILE A 123 -2.51 2.11 15.12
C ILE A 123 -3.29 1.08 15.96
N ALA A 124 -2.68 -0.09 16.17
CA ALA A 124 -3.30 -1.18 16.91
C ALA A 124 -3.72 -0.73 18.32
N GLY A 125 -4.92 -1.14 18.75
CA GLY A 125 -5.48 -0.75 20.05
C GLY A 125 -6.09 0.66 20.10
N THR A 126 -6.08 1.40 19.00
CA THR A 126 -6.69 2.74 18.90
C THR A 126 -7.46 2.90 17.58
N GLU A 127 -8.25 3.97 17.47
CA GLU A 127 -8.89 4.39 16.21
C GLU A 127 -8.03 5.39 15.40
N ASN A 128 -6.77 5.55 15.77
CA ASN A 128 -5.87 6.52 15.16
C ASN A 128 -5.12 5.93 13.95
N TYR A 129 -4.81 6.80 13.01
CA TYR A 129 -4.08 6.53 11.78
C TYR A 129 -2.77 7.29 11.76
N ARG A 130 -1.78 6.71 11.09
CA ARG A 130 -0.50 7.33 10.76
C ARG A 130 -0.28 7.29 9.26
N PHE A 131 0.34 8.32 8.71
CA PHE A 131 0.64 8.45 7.29
C PHE A 131 2.15 8.55 7.10
N LYS A 132 2.76 7.57 6.43
CA LYS A 132 4.20 7.54 6.17
C LYS A 132 4.49 7.99 4.74
N GLY A 133 5.30 9.02 4.57
CA GLY A 133 5.71 9.51 3.25
C GLY A 133 6.71 8.58 2.57
N HIS A 134 6.96 8.83 1.28
CA HIS A 134 7.89 8.07 0.43
C HIS A 134 9.31 7.95 0.99
N HIS A 135 9.77 8.96 1.73
CA HIS A 135 11.09 9.05 2.36
C HIS A 135 11.15 8.39 3.74
N GLY A 136 10.10 7.70 4.16
CA GLY A 136 10.11 6.88 5.36
C GLY A 136 9.78 7.58 6.66
N ARG A 137 9.33 8.84 6.61
CA ARG A 137 8.95 9.65 7.79
C ARG A 137 7.45 9.88 7.85
N PHE A 138 6.93 10.15 9.03
CA PHE A 138 5.50 10.28 9.28
C PHE A 138 5.03 11.73 9.14
N LEU A 139 3.84 11.92 8.56
CA LEU A 139 3.10 13.18 8.61
C LEU A 139 2.85 13.52 10.08
N ALA A 140 3.19 14.73 10.47
CA ALA A 140 3.03 15.26 11.80
C ALA A 140 2.32 16.62 11.73
N CYS A 141 1.53 16.92 12.75
CA CYS A 141 0.97 18.25 12.97
C CYS A 141 1.42 18.78 14.33
N ASP A 142 2.04 19.96 14.34
CA ASP A 142 2.47 20.61 15.57
C ASP A 142 1.34 21.38 16.28
N LYS A 143 1.66 21.94 17.44
CA LYS A 143 0.69 22.67 18.28
C LYS A 143 0.13 23.94 17.63
N ILE A 144 0.83 24.51 16.65
CA ILE A 144 0.42 25.73 15.95
C ILE A 144 -0.21 25.43 14.58
N GLY A 145 -0.47 24.15 14.27
CA GLY A 145 -1.09 23.72 13.03
C GLY A 145 -0.14 23.59 11.84
N HIS A 146 1.17 23.63 12.04
CA HIS A 146 2.14 23.39 10.97
C HIS A 146 2.27 21.90 10.68
N LEU A 147 2.25 21.55 9.38
CA LEU A 147 2.42 20.18 8.92
C LEU A 147 3.86 19.92 8.48
N SER A 148 4.41 18.79 8.91
CA SER A 148 5.76 18.35 8.51
C SER A 148 5.83 16.83 8.41
N ALA A 149 6.89 16.31 7.81
CA ALA A 149 7.16 14.88 7.68
C ALA A 149 8.63 14.58 7.98
N THR A 150 9.06 14.86 9.22
CA THR A 150 10.47 14.81 9.66
C THR A 150 10.78 13.70 10.67
N SER A 151 9.76 13.12 11.32
CA SER A 151 9.96 12.07 12.33
C SER A 151 9.89 10.67 11.74
N GLU A 152 10.83 9.80 12.11
CA GLU A 152 10.78 8.35 11.84
C GLU A 152 10.02 7.57 12.92
N ALA A 153 9.73 8.21 14.05
CA ALA A 153 8.99 7.64 15.16
C ALA A 153 7.58 8.22 15.22
N VAL A 154 6.64 7.41 15.73
CA VAL A 154 5.26 7.84 15.94
C VAL A 154 5.12 8.37 17.36
N SER A 155 4.79 9.64 17.47
CA SER A 155 4.36 10.30 18.71
C SER A 155 2.90 10.78 18.54
N PRO A 156 2.29 11.39 19.56
CA PRO A 156 0.96 11.98 19.42
C PRO A 156 0.82 13.00 18.27
N LEU A 157 1.92 13.60 17.79
CA LEU A 157 1.91 14.55 16.68
C LEU A 157 1.67 13.88 15.31
N GLU A 158 2.01 12.60 15.19
CA GLU A 158 1.89 11.79 13.96
C GLU A 158 0.60 10.94 13.93
N CYS A 159 -0.28 11.13 14.91
CA CYS A 159 -1.52 10.40 15.07
C CYS A 159 -2.72 11.26 14.65
N PHE A 160 -3.59 10.69 13.80
CA PHE A 160 -4.79 11.37 13.31
C PHE A 160 -6.02 10.48 13.42
N SER A 161 -7.17 11.06 13.72
CA SER A 161 -8.47 10.39 13.64
C SER A 161 -9.16 10.74 12.32
N LEU A 162 -9.76 9.74 11.67
CA LEU A 162 -10.47 9.92 10.41
C LEU A 162 -11.97 9.87 10.65
N ILE A 163 -12.68 10.92 10.26
CA ILE A 163 -14.12 11.04 10.43
C ILE A 163 -14.75 11.12 9.05
N ALA A 164 -15.62 10.18 8.71
CA ALA A 164 -16.35 10.23 7.43
C ALA A 164 -17.35 11.40 7.44
N THR A 165 -17.42 12.14 6.33
CA THR A 165 -18.38 13.25 6.20
C THR A 165 -19.74 12.69 5.78
N ALA A 166 -20.78 12.93 6.58
CA ALA A 166 -22.11 12.36 6.34
C ALA A 166 -22.73 12.79 5.00
N ASP A 167 -22.55 14.05 4.63
CA ASP A 167 -23.23 14.67 3.47
C ASP A 167 -22.52 14.40 2.14
N THR A 168 -21.27 13.93 2.16
CA THR A 168 -20.48 13.73 0.94
C THR A 168 -19.72 12.40 1.00
N PRO A 169 -20.25 11.34 0.36
CA PRO A 169 -19.60 10.05 0.34
C PRO A 169 -18.16 10.09 -0.20
N GLY A 170 -17.28 9.37 0.48
CA GLY A 170 -15.86 9.26 0.15
C GLY A 170 -15.04 10.50 0.47
N THR A 171 -15.55 11.41 1.30
CA THR A 171 -14.75 12.48 1.93
C THR A 171 -14.66 12.31 3.44
N PHE A 172 -13.59 12.84 4.00
CA PHE A 172 -13.18 12.64 5.38
C PHE A 172 -12.65 13.94 5.97
N GLN A 173 -12.91 14.14 7.25
CA GLN A 173 -12.19 15.08 8.08
C GLN A 173 -10.98 14.35 8.68
N VAL A 174 -9.82 14.99 8.65
CA VAL A 174 -8.59 14.47 9.28
C VAL A 174 -8.35 15.29 10.54
N GLN A 175 -8.61 14.68 11.69
CA GLN A 175 -8.52 15.32 13.00
C GLN A 175 -7.20 14.98 13.68
N THR A 176 -6.56 15.95 14.32
CA THR A 176 -5.39 15.75 15.17
C THR A 176 -5.81 15.28 16.56
N LEU A 177 -4.90 14.75 17.37
CA LEU A 177 -5.19 14.42 18.78
C LEU A 177 -5.43 15.65 19.69
N ARG A 178 -5.47 16.86 19.13
CA ARG A 178 -5.83 18.11 19.84
C ARG A 178 -7.21 18.62 19.41
N ASP A 179 -8.03 17.76 18.82
CA ASP A 179 -9.37 18.04 18.31
C ASP A 179 -9.44 19.09 17.18
N THR A 180 -8.29 19.55 16.65
CA THR A 180 -8.21 20.40 15.47
C THR A 180 -8.22 19.58 14.18
N LEU A 181 -8.67 20.18 13.09
CA LEU A 181 -8.80 19.58 11.78
C LEU A 181 -7.70 20.07 10.83
N LEU A 182 -7.28 19.20 9.93
CA LEU A 182 -6.53 19.62 8.74
C LEU A 182 -7.40 20.55 7.91
N THR A 183 -6.77 21.56 7.31
CA THR A 183 -7.44 22.55 6.48
C THR A 183 -6.53 23.03 5.38
N VAL A 184 -7.12 23.45 4.27
CA VAL A 184 -6.43 24.13 3.18
C VAL A 184 -6.77 25.61 3.23
N LYS A 185 -5.77 26.47 3.27
CA LYS A 185 -5.92 27.90 3.01
C LYS A 185 -5.72 28.11 1.50
N PRO A 186 -6.77 28.47 0.76
CA PRO A 186 -6.66 28.69 -0.68
C PRO A 186 -5.63 29.78 -0.96
N SER A 187 -4.94 29.65 -2.09
CA SER A 187 -3.98 30.67 -2.53
C SER A 187 -4.73 31.97 -2.81
N THR A 188 -4.23 33.09 -2.30
CA THR A 188 -4.86 34.41 -2.44
C THR A 188 -4.76 34.99 -3.85
N SER A 189 -4.17 34.27 -4.81
CA SER A 189 -3.93 34.72 -6.18
C SER A 189 -4.12 33.60 -7.19
N ALA A 190 -4.95 33.84 -8.22
CA ALA A 190 -5.17 32.93 -9.34
C ALA A 190 -4.08 33.02 -10.44
N LYS A 191 -3.01 33.80 -10.22
CA LYS A 191 -1.95 34.03 -11.21
C LYS A 191 -1.06 32.78 -11.38
N ALA A 192 -0.61 32.54 -12.60
CA ALA A 192 0.43 31.55 -12.88
C ALA A 192 1.69 31.87 -12.04
N GLY A 193 2.13 30.93 -11.19
CA GLY A 193 3.25 31.11 -10.26
C GLY A 193 2.88 31.61 -8.86
N ALA A 194 1.59 31.75 -8.53
CA ALA A 194 1.16 31.98 -7.16
C ALA A 194 1.62 30.83 -6.23
N PRO A 195 1.92 31.12 -4.94
CA PRO A 195 2.29 30.07 -4.01
C PRO A 195 1.19 29.01 -3.94
N PRO A 196 1.55 27.72 -3.81
CA PRO A 196 0.58 26.65 -3.65
C PRO A 196 -0.28 26.91 -2.40
N ALA A 197 -1.49 26.36 -2.41
CA ALA A 197 -2.38 26.45 -1.25
C ALA A 197 -1.65 25.97 0.02
N GLU A 198 -1.79 26.73 1.11
CA GLU A 198 -1.13 26.40 2.37
C GLU A 198 -1.97 25.36 3.10
N VAL A 199 -1.37 24.23 3.49
CA VAL A 199 -2.07 23.19 4.26
C VAL A 199 -1.67 23.32 5.72
N ARG A 200 -2.66 23.32 6.62
CA ARG A 200 -2.49 23.47 8.07
C ARG A 200 -3.34 22.46 8.84
N GLY A 201 -3.16 22.40 10.15
CA GLY A 201 -3.89 21.50 11.07
C GLY A 201 -4.47 22.21 12.29
N ASP A 202 -4.82 23.49 12.16
CA ASP A 202 -5.34 24.37 13.22
C ASP A 202 -6.80 24.80 13.00
N ALA A 203 -7.57 24.13 12.14
CA ALA A 203 -9.00 24.45 11.99
C ALA A 203 -9.83 23.84 13.14
N GLU A 204 -10.83 24.59 13.61
CA GLU A 204 -11.72 24.15 14.71
C GLU A 204 -13.10 23.72 14.19
N THR A 205 -13.47 24.14 12.98
CA THR A 205 -14.80 23.91 12.40
C THR A 205 -14.71 23.11 11.11
N ILE A 206 -15.69 22.23 10.93
CA ILE A 206 -15.85 21.51 9.67
C ILE A 206 -16.33 22.50 8.61
N THR A 207 -15.56 22.63 7.54
CA THR A 207 -15.88 23.46 6.39
C THR A 207 -15.55 22.72 5.09
N PHE A 208 -15.83 23.35 3.95
CA PHE A 208 -15.37 22.83 2.67
C PHE A 208 -13.85 22.57 2.65
N TYR A 209 -13.06 23.48 3.24
CA TYR A 209 -11.59 23.40 3.22
C TYR A 209 -10.98 22.36 4.17
N THR A 210 -11.79 21.77 5.06
CA THR A 210 -11.37 20.65 5.93
C THR A 210 -11.83 19.28 5.41
N THR A 211 -12.57 19.27 4.30
CA THR A 211 -13.19 18.06 3.75
C THR A 211 -12.31 17.46 2.66
N PHE A 212 -11.54 16.44 3.01
CA PHE A 212 -10.57 15.80 2.12
C PHE A 212 -11.14 14.56 1.45
N ARG A 213 -10.66 14.24 0.25
CA ARG A 213 -10.95 12.95 -0.39
C ARG A 213 -9.73 12.04 -0.30
N ILE A 214 -9.92 10.80 0.12
CA ILE A 214 -8.84 9.82 0.19
C ILE A 214 -8.98 8.83 -0.96
N ARG A 215 -7.97 8.78 -1.82
CA ARG A 215 -7.80 7.78 -2.89
C ARG A 215 -6.84 6.70 -2.39
N MET A 216 -7.09 5.45 -2.75
CA MET A 216 -6.28 4.32 -2.32
C MET A 216 -6.04 3.35 -3.47
N GLN A 217 -4.95 2.58 -3.41
CA GLN A 217 -4.75 1.49 -4.37
C GLN A 217 -5.82 0.40 -4.20
N ALA A 218 -6.48 0.02 -5.29
CA ALA A 218 -7.63 -0.89 -5.30
C ALA A 218 -7.33 -2.23 -4.63
N ARG A 219 -6.13 -2.78 -4.87
CA ARG A 219 -5.66 -4.01 -4.24
C ARG A 219 -5.59 -3.95 -2.72
N PHE A 220 -5.63 -2.79 -2.06
CA PHE A 220 -5.61 -2.68 -0.60
C PHE A 220 -7.00 -2.51 0.01
N LYS A 221 -8.05 -2.31 -0.80
CA LYS A 221 -9.43 -2.20 -0.28
C LYS A 221 -9.82 -3.53 0.36
N PRO A 222 -10.15 -3.59 1.68
CA PRO A 222 -10.32 -4.84 2.41
C PRO A 222 -11.33 -5.79 1.76
N LYS A 223 -12.45 -5.27 1.26
CA LYS A 223 -13.46 -6.06 0.54
C LYS A 223 -12.92 -6.68 -0.75
N LEU A 224 -12.11 -5.93 -1.51
CA LEU A 224 -11.49 -6.42 -2.75
C LEU A 224 -10.40 -7.45 -2.44
N ARG A 225 -9.65 -7.28 -1.34
CA ARG A 225 -8.70 -8.27 -0.83
C ARG A 225 -9.37 -9.57 -0.45
N ALA A 226 -10.36 -9.52 0.45
CA ALA A 226 -11.08 -10.71 0.90
C ALA A 226 -11.73 -11.45 -0.27
N SER A 227 -12.38 -10.74 -1.20
CA SER A 227 -12.97 -11.37 -2.38
C SER A 227 -11.93 -12.00 -3.30
N LYS A 228 -10.77 -11.36 -3.49
CA LYS A 228 -9.69 -11.90 -4.33
C LYS A 228 -8.99 -13.08 -3.67
N GLU A 229 -8.80 -13.03 -2.35
CA GLU A 229 -8.24 -14.12 -1.54
C GLU A 229 -9.17 -15.34 -1.51
N GLU A 230 -10.48 -15.13 -1.35
CA GLU A 230 -11.49 -16.20 -1.45
C GLU A 230 -11.48 -16.84 -2.84
N LYS A 231 -11.46 -16.01 -3.91
CA LYS A 231 -11.33 -16.51 -5.29
C LYS A 231 -10.02 -17.26 -5.53
N ALA A 232 -8.92 -16.84 -4.90
CA ALA A 232 -7.62 -17.51 -4.99
C ALA A 232 -7.64 -18.85 -4.24
N LEU A 233 -8.20 -18.90 -3.04
CA LEU A 233 -8.41 -20.14 -2.26
C LEU A 233 -9.37 -21.12 -2.95
N ALA A 234 -10.32 -20.60 -3.75
CA ALA A 234 -11.16 -21.41 -4.60
C ALA A 234 -10.42 -22.00 -5.82
N LYS A 235 -9.26 -21.44 -6.20
CA LYS A 235 -8.46 -21.89 -7.35
C LYS A 235 -7.56 -23.06 -6.93
N ILE A 236 -8.11 -24.27 -7.00
CA ILE A 236 -7.34 -25.51 -6.83
C ILE A 236 -6.42 -25.77 -8.04
N SER A 237 -5.20 -26.19 -7.78
CA SER A 237 -4.22 -26.56 -8.80
C SER A 237 -4.57 -27.90 -9.45
N ARG A 238 -4.07 -28.14 -10.68
CA ARG A 238 -4.22 -29.44 -11.36
C ARG A 238 -3.67 -30.59 -10.51
N ARG A 239 -2.52 -30.37 -9.87
CA ARG A 239 -1.86 -31.37 -9.04
C ARG A 239 -2.71 -31.78 -7.83
N GLU A 240 -3.30 -30.80 -7.13
CA GLU A 240 -4.19 -31.08 -6.00
C GLU A 240 -5.47 -31.81 -6.43
N LEU A 241 -6.00 -31.52 -7.62
CA LEU A 241 -7.14 -32.26 -8.18
C LEU A 241 -6.79 -33.72 -8.48
N GLU A 242 -5.62 -33.96 -9.08
CA GLU A 242 -5.14 -35.31 -9.40
C GLU A 242 -4.81 -36.12 -8.14
N GLU A 243 -4.21 -35.48 -7.13
CA GLU A 243 -3.96 -36.08 -5.82
C GLU A 243 -5.27 -36.41 -5.10
N ALA A 244 -6.22 -35.47 -5.09
CA ALA A 244 -7.54 -35.69 -4.50
C ALA A 244 -8.30 -36.82 -5.19
N ALA A 245 -8.17 -36.96 -6.52
CA ALA A 245 -8.76 -38.05 -7.30
C ALA A 245 -7.99 -39.37 -7.18
N GLY A 246 -6.73 -39.35 -6.77
CA GLY A 246 -5.85 -40.52 -6.66
C GLY A 246 -5.35 -41.05 -8.01
N ARG A 247 -5.50 -40.27 -9.09
CA ARG A 247 -5.02 -40.61 -10.45
C ARG A 247 -4.79 -39.35 -11.29
N LYS A 248 -4.05 -39.50 -12.40
CA LYS A 248 -4.01 -38.46 -13.42
C LYS A 248 -5.41 -38.24 -14.01
N LEU A 249 -5.80 -36.99 -14.11
CA LEU A 249 -7.09 -36.55 -14.65
C LEU A 249 -6.90 -36.02 -16.07
N THR A 250 -7.92 -36.20 -16.90
CA THR A 250 -7.96 -35.57 -18.22
C THR A 250 -8.31 -34.08 -18.10
N GLU A 251 -8.02 -33.29 -19.13
CA GLU A 251 -8.30 -31.85 -19.12
C GLU A 251 -9.80 -31.55 -18.93
N ASP A 252 -10.67 -32.39 -19.48
CA ASP A 252 -12.12 -32.28 -19.32
C ASP A 252 -12.57 -32.55 -17.88
N GLU A 253 -11.98 -33.57 -17.22
CA GLU A 253 -12.24 -33.88 -15.82
C GLU A 253 -11.75 -32.75 -14.89
N ILE A 254 -10.58 -32.17 -15.18
CA ILE A 254 -10.03 -31.02 -14.46
C ILE A 254 -10.96 -29.81 -14.62
N LYS A 255 -11.45 -29.54 -15.83
CA LYS A 255 -12.37 -28.43 -16.11
C LYS A 255 -13.72 -28.63 -15.41
N MET A 256 -14.23 -29.86 -15.40
CA MET A 256 -15.46 -30.24 -14.69
C MET A 256 -15.30 -30.02 -13.18
N LEU A 257 -14.22 -30.51 -12.57
CA LEU A 257 -13.99 -30.36 -11.13
C LEU A 257 -13.77 -28.90 -10.71
N LYS A 258 -13.05 -28.11 -11.53
CA LYS A 258 -12.92 -26.66 -11.32
C LYS A 258 -14.27 -25.93 -11.40
N ARG A 259 -15.18 -26.38 -12.28
CA ARG A 259 -16.54 -25.86 -12.39
C ARG A 259 -17.41 -26.29 -11.20
N ALA A 260 -17.38 -27.56 -10.83
CA ALA A 260 -18.11 -28.11 -9.70
C ALA A 260 -17.74 -27.42 -8.37
N ARG A 261 -16.47 -27.03 -8.20
CA ARG A 261 -16.02 -26.24 -7.04
C ARG A 261 -16.57 -24.81 -7.00
N ARG A 262 -16.84 -24.22 -8.16
CA ARG A 262 -17.51 -22.90 -8.24
C ARG A 262 -19.01 -23.02 -7.97
N GLU A 263 -19.61 -24.14 -8.35
CA GLU A 263 -21.05 -24.41 -8.22
C GLU A 263 -21.42 -25.09 -6.87
N GLY A 264 -20.44 -25.48 -6.06
CA GLY A 264 -20.62 -26.08 -4.72
C GLY A 264 -20.72 -27.61 -4.70
N ASP A 265 -20.66 -28.27 -5.87
CA ASP A 265 -20.89 -29.71 -6.04
C ASP A 265 -19.58 -30.52 -6.21
N TYR A 266 -18.47 -30.01 -5.66
CA TYR A 266 -17.13 -30.56 -5.88
C TYR A 266 -16.97 -32.00 -5.37
N HIS A 267 -17.48 -32.28 -4.17
CA HIS A 267 -17.28 -33.57 -3.52
C HIS A 267 -18.05 -34.70 -4.20
N GLU A 268 -19.28 -34.43 -4.66
CA GLU A 268 -20.09 -35.37 -5.44
C GLU A 268 -19.40 -35.73 -6.77
N LYS A 269 -18.97 -34.72 -7.53
CA LYS A 269 -18.27 -34.93 -8.81
C LYS A 269 -16.91 -35.61 -8.64
N LEU A 270 -16.20 -35.33 -7.54
CA LEU A 270 -14.95 -36.01 -7.22
C LEU A 270 -15.18 -37.50 -6.90
N LEU A 271 -16.27 -37.83 -6.18
CA LEU A 271 -16.67 -39.21 -5.90
C LEU A 271 -17.04 -39.95 -7.19
N ASP A 272 -17.83 -39.35 -8.08
CA ASP A 272 -18.20 -39.92 -9.38
C ASP A 272 -16.95 -40.31 -10.20
N ILE A 273 -15.94 -39.45 -10.22
CA ILE A 273 -14.68 -39.67 -10.94
C ILE A 273 -13.85 -40.80 -10.30
N LYS A 274 -13.85 -40.88 -8.96
CA LYS A 274 -13.18 -41.97 -8.21
C LYS A 274 -13.85 -43.31 -8.45
N VAL A 275 -15.19 -43.36 -8.44
CA VAL A 275 -15.97 -44.57 -8.66
C VAL A 275 -15.78 -45.08 -10.09
N LYS A 276 -15.88 -44.19 -11.10
CA LYS A 276 -15.62 -44.55 -12.51
C LYS A 276 -14.21 -45.07 -12.76
N GLY A 277 -13.23 -44.63 -11.97
CA GLY A 277 -11.84 -45.12 -12.05
C GLY A 277 -11.62 -46.50 -11.40
N LYS A 278 -12.51 -46.92 -10.50
CA LYS A 278 -12.49 -48.25 -9.88
C LYS A 278 -13.37 -49.20 -10.67
N HIS A 279 -12.86 -49.67 -11.81
CA HIS A 279 -13.45 -50.85 -12.43
C HIS A 279 -13.03 -52.07 -11.61
N ASP A 280 -13.99 -52.70 -10.93
CA ASP A 280 -13.76 -54.01 -10.31
C ASP A 280 -13.38 -55.00 -11.42
N LYS A 281 -12.26 -55.71 -11.21
CA LYS A 281 -11.70 -56.65 -12.19
C LYS A 281 -12.22 -58.07 -11.96
N PHE A 282 -13.13 -58.26 -10.99
CA PHE A 282 -13.62 -59.57 -10.56
C PHE A 282 -15.17 -59.70 -10.54
N ALA A 283 -15.88 -58.85 -11.28
CA ALA A 283 -17.32 -59.02 -11.53
C ALA A 283 -17.58 -59.65 -12.91
#